data_AF-A0AAV9SP91-F1
#
_entry.id   AF-A0AAV9SP91-F1
#
_cell.length_a   1.000
_cell.length_b   1.000
_cell.length_c   1.000
_cell.angle_alpha   90.00
_cell.angle_beta   90.00
_cell.angle_gamma   90.00
#
_symmetry.space_group_name_H-M   'P 1'
#
loop_
_entity.id
_entity.type
_entity.pdbx_description
1 polymer ?
#
loop_
_entity_poly.entity_id
_entity_poly.type
_entity_poly.pdbx_seq_one_letter_code
_entity_poly.pdbx_strand_id
1 'polypeptide(L)'
;MAASGYSDLREKLKSMTPHRDDYGNKIRASNGRGKDRKRKYRESEDDEYEHSDDSADLREQEARQVRSSVLQLSIFTPEECAHIEEKIDEVVAKAEAGLYREHTVDRAPLRNKYFFGEGYTYGAQLERRGPGQERLYRKGEVDEIPSWVHELVIKRLVSNGVIPEGFVNSAVINDYQPGGCIVSHVDPTHIFARPIVSVSFFSDSALCFGCHFQFKPIRVSEPVFVLPVMRGSVTVLSGYAADDITHCIRPQDIKERRAVIILRKTKPDAPRLDSDSPLSSSPAQRPAPLKAKRSHRKADPDAAHRPRVLEMDKEENRHPSLSRHRRRSVSSENYRRRDEDPDKHQESSGRKVKMRRH
;
A
#
# COMPACT_ATOMS: atom_id res chain seq x y z
N MET A 1 26.23 32.54 26.67
CA MET A 1 27.20 31.78 25.86
C MET A 1 26.95 30.30 26.12
N ALA A 2 26.71 29.39 25.19
CA ALA A 2 26.59 29.45 23.74
C ALA A 2 25.53 28.42 23.32
N ALA A 3 24.71 28.79 22.33
CA ALA A 3 23.81 27.92 21.61
C ALA A 3 24.49 27.42 20.33
N SER A 4 24.35 26.13 20.02
CA SER A 4 24.40 25.56 18.66
C SER A 4 23.95 24.09 18.80
N GLY A 5 22.84 23.62 18.24
CA GLY A 5 22.23 23.96 16.95
C GLY A 5 22.79 23.02 15.90
N TYR A 6 22.07 21.94 15.60
CA TYR A 6 22.06 21.25 14.31
C TYR A 6 20.71 20.54 14.13
N SER A 7 19.83 21.24 13.45
CA SER A 7 18.68 20.75 12.69
C SER A 7 19.16 20.23 11.33
N ASP A 8 18.44 19.27 10.75
CA ASP A 8 18.62 18.74 9.39
C ASP A 8 19.71 17.64 9.21
N LEU A 9 19.23 16.46 8.82
CA LEU A 9 20.04 15.30 8.41
C LEU A 9 20.96 15.63 7.21
N ARG A 10 20.61 16.64 6.41
CA ARG A 10 21.40 17.10 5.27
C ARG A 10 22.74 17.73 5.66
N GLU A 11 22.82 18.40 6.81
CA GLU A 11 24.06 19.00 7.31
C GLU A 11 25.03 17.94 7.86
N LYS A 12 24.48 16.89 8.49
CA LYS A 12 25.25 15.75 8.99
C LYS A 12 25.87 14.88 7.88
N LEU A 13 25.21 14.82 6.71
CA LEU A 13 25.71 14.10 5.54
C LEU A 13 26.87 14.84 4.83
N LYS A 14 26.90 16.18 4.89
CA LYS A 14 27.97 16.98 4.29
C LYS A 14 29.26 16.98 5.12
N SER A 15 29.16 16.91 6.45
CA SER A 15 30.34 16.88 7.33
C SER A 15 31.11 15.55 7.31
N MET A 16 30.50 14.48 6.77
CA MET A 16 31.09 13.14 6.70
C MET A 16 31.89 12.84 5.43
N THR A 17 31.99 13.77 4.46
CA THR A 17 32.79 13.57 3.23
C THR A 17 33.74 14.74 2.97
N PRO A 18 34.91 14.81 3.64
CA PRO A 18 35.89 15.86 3.38
C PRO A 18 36.90 15.38 2.31
N HIS A 19 36.45 15.19 1.06
CA HIS A 19 37.30 15.24 -0.14
C HIS A 19 36.50 14.78 -1.38
N ARG A 20 35.96 15.72 -2.16
CA ARG A 20 35.80 15.48 -3.60
C ARG A 20 35.58 16.72 -4.48
N ASP A 21 36.04 17.88 -4.05
CA ASP A 21 36.06 19.07 -4.90
C ASP A 21 37.51 19.52 -5.12
N ASP A 22 38.25 18.79 -5.97
CA ASP A 22 39.31 19.40 -6.80
C ASP A 22 39.83 18.38 -7.84
N TYR A 23 39.24 18.36 -9.03
CA TYR A 23 39.91 17.81 -10.23
C TYR A 23 39.40 18.57 -11.45
N GLY A 24 39.83 19.83 -11.53
CA GLY A 24 39.49 20.73 -12.62
C GLY A 24 40.65 21.65 -12.99
N ASN A 25 41.84 21.10 -13.31
CA ASN A 25 42.77 21.70 -14.28
C ASN A 25 44.09 20.93 -14.39
N LYS A 26 44.74 21.07 -15.57
CA LYS A 26 45.95 20.40 -16.08
C LYS A 26 45.57 19.11 -16.81
N ILE A 27 45.57 19.07 -18.14
CA ILE A 27 46.76 19.14 -18.98
C ILE A 27 46.46 19.91 -20.28
N ARG A 28 47.22 20.99 -20.52
CA ARG A 28 47.48 21.55 -21.85
C ARG A 28 48.93 21.25 -22.21
N ALA A 29 49.14 20.98 -23.50
CA ALA A 29 50.39 20.91 -24.25
C ALA A 29 51.16 19.57 -24.25
N SER A 30 50.92 18.76 -25.29
CA SER A 30 52.00 18.27 -26.15
C SER A 30 51.48 17.92 -27.55
N ASN A 31 52.20 18.43 -28.55
CA ASN A 31 51.96 18.25 -29.98
C ASN A 31 52.20 16.80 -30.43
N GLY A 32 51.37 16.28 -31.35
CA GLY A 32 51.62 15.00 -32.01
C GLY A 32 50.65 14.73 -33.17
N ARG A 33 51.17 14.88 -34.39
CA ARG A 33 50.54 14.65 -35.70
C ARG A 33 49.82 13.28 -35.83
N GLY A 34 48.68 13.23 -36.53
CA GLY A 34 48.14 11.95 -37.01
C GLY A 34 46.72 11.91 -37.59
N LYS A 35 46.58 12.29 -38.87
CA LYS A 35 45.64 11.79 -39.91
C LYS A 35 44.13 11.75 -39.64
N ASP A 36 43.45 12.61 -40.39
CA ASP A 36 42.08 12.55 -40.87
C ASP A 36 41.60 11.15 -41.29
N ARG A 37 40.49 10.70 -40.69
CA ARG A 37 39.45 9.89 -41.37
C ARG A 37 38.07 10.22 -40.79
N LYS A 38 37.37 11.14 -41.45
CA LYS A 38 35.92 11.39 -41.33
C LYS A 38 35.16 10.07 -41.57
N ARG A 39 34.55 9.50 -40.52
CA ARG A 39 33.40 8.59 -40.65
C ARG A 39 32.15 9.44 -40.43
N LYS A 40 31.41 9.69 -41.51
CA LYS A 40 30.03 10.20 -41.47
C LYS A 40 29.19 9.16 -40.72
N TYR A 41 28.86 9.43 -39.46
CA TYR A 41 27.71 8.80 -38.83
C TYR A 41 26.50 9.59 -39.33
N ARG A 42 25.65 8.91 -40.07
CA ARG A 42 24.43 9.44 -40.66
C ARG A 42 23.45 9.60 -39.50
N GLU A 43 23.09 10.83 -39.19
CA GLU A 43 21.93 11.16 -38.37
C GLU A 43 20.72 10.45 -38.99
N SER A 44 20.26 9.40 -38.32
CA SER A 44 18.90 8.90 -38.42
C SER A 44 18.11 9.65 -37.36
N GLU A 45 17.79 10.91 -37.68
CA GLU A 45 16.68 11.65 -37.11
C GLU A 45 15.42 11.10 -37.75
N ASP A 46 14.79 10.12 -37.11
CA ASP A 46 13.39 9.73 -37.25
C ASP A 46 13.21 8.51 -36.32
N ASP A 47 12.15 8.51 -35.50
CA ASP A 47 11.71 7.44 -34.57
C ASP A 47 11.87 7.68 -33.04
N GLU A 48 11.68 8.89 -32.51
CA GLU A 48 11.59 9.10 -31.04
C GLU A 48 10.40 9.96 -30.55
N TYR A 49 9.25 9.97 -31.26
CA TYR A 49 8.11 10.83 -30.89
C TYR A 49 6.72 10.16 -30.87
N GLU A 50 6.56 8.93 -30.37
CA GLU A 50 5.19 8.36 -30.19
C GLU A 50 4.94 7.51 -28.93
N HIS A 51 5.88 7.41 -27.96
CA HIS A 51 5.68 6.55 -26.78
C HIS A 51 5.41 7.27 -25.45
N SER A 52 5.46 8.61 -25.40
CA SER A 52 5.23 9.34 -24.14
C SER A 52 3.75 9.61 -23.86
N ASP A 53 2.93 9.79 -24.89
CA ASP A 53 1.55 10.29 -24.76
C ASP A 53 0.62 9.22 -24.17
N ASP A 54 0.75 7.97 -24.63
CA ASP A 54 -0.04 6.82 -24.14
C ASP A 54 0.08 6.62 -22.61
N SER A 55 1.26 6.88 -22.04
CA SER A 55 1.48 6.70 -20.59
C SER A 55 0.80 7.77 -19.74
N ALA A 56 0.76 9.02 -20.24
CA ALA A 56 0.11 10.12 -19.56
C ALA A 56 -1.41 9.98 -19.65
N ASP A 57 -1.91 9.56 -20.80
CA ASP A 57 -3.33 9.31 -21.02
C ASP A 57 -3.87 8.17 -20.16
N LEU A 58 -3.11 7.08 -19.99
CA LEU A 58 -3.47 5.99 -19.08
C LEU A 58 -3.53 6.48 -17.63
N ARG A 59 -2.54 7.24 -17.17
CA ARG A 59 -2.52 7.80 -15.80
C ARG A 59 -3.70 8.74 -15.56
N GLU A 60 -4.06 9.56 -16.53
CA GLU A 60 -5.22 10.46 -16.44
C GLU A 60 -6.54 9.68 -16.45
N GLN A 61 -6.64 8.58 -17.22
CA GLN A 61 -7.80 7.69 -17.19
C GLN A 61 -7.98 7.05 -15.80
N GLU A 62 -6.91 6.51 -15.21
CA GLU A 62 -6.95 5.98 -13.84
C GLU A 62 -7.32 7.07 -12.82
N ALA A 63 -6.76 8.28 -12.95
CA ALA A 63 -7.10 9.40 -12.08
C ALA A 63 -8.59 9.79 -12.18
N ARG A 64 -9.20 9.71 -13.37
CA ARG A 64 -10.65 9.91 -13.55
C ARG A 64 -11.45 8.80 -12.89
N GLN A 65 -11.02 7.54 -12.99
CA GLN A 65 -11.68 6.43 -12.29
C GLN A 65 -11.64 6.63 -10.77
N VAL A 66 -10.49 7.03 -10.21
CA VAL A 66 -10.38 7.40 -8.79
C VAL A 66 -11.34 8.52 -8.43
N ARG A 67 -11.30 9.63 -9.19
CA ARG A 67 -12.18 10.80 -8.93
C ARG A 67 -13.66 10.45 -8.96
N SER A 68 -14.07 9.56 -9.88
CA SER A 68 -15.47 9.13 -10.01
C SER A 68 -15.94 8.17 -8.91
N SER A 69 -15.01 7.56 -8.16
CA SER A 69 -15.28 6.52 -7.18
C SER A 69 -14.96 6.94 -5.72
N VAL A 70 -14.60 8.21 -5.55
CA VAL A 70 -14.39 8.89 -4.27
C VAL A 70 -15.47 9.94 -4.08
N LEU A 71 -16.09 9.97 -2.89
CA LEU A 71 -16.96 11.06 -2.47
C LEU A 71 -16.33 11.79 -1.27
N GLN A 72 -16.25 13.12 -1.34
CA GLN A 72 -15.85 13.97 -0.22
C GLN A 72 -16.99 14.87 0.24
N LEU A 73 -17.17 14.94 1.55
CA LEU A 73 -18.20 15.75 2.21
C LEU A 73 -17.59 16.56 3.35
N SER A 74 -18.13 17.74 3.60
CA SER A 74 -17.84 18.53 4.79
C SER A 74 -19.06 18.44 5.73
N ILE A 75 -18.95 17.63 6.77
CA ILE A 75 -20.06 17.31 7.69
C ILE A 75 -19.81 17.86 9.10
N PHE A 76 -18.55 17.91 9.52
CA PHE A 76 -18.16 18.26 10.88
C PHE A 76 -17.70 19.71 10.94
N THR A 77 -18.27 20.48 11.87
CA THR A 77 -17.81 21.84 12.11
C THR A 77 -16.47 21.86 12.87
N PRO A 78 -15.74 22.98 12.90
CA PRO A 78 -14.51 23.09 13.67
C PRO A 78 -14.66 22.76 15.16
N GLU A 79 -15.80 23.11 15.76
CA GLU A 79 -16.14 22.84 17.16
C GLU A 79 -16.41 21.36 17.40
N GLU A 80 -17.14 20.71 16.49
CA GLU A 80 -17.37 19.26 16.54
C GLU A 80 -16.06 18.49 16.39
N CYS A 81 -15.18 18.95 15.49
CA CYS A 81 -13.84 18.39 15.34
C CYS A 81 -13.03 18.51 16.62
N ALA A 82 -13.05 19.68 17.28
CA ALA A 82 -12.33 19.90 18.54
C ALA A 82 -12.82 18.95 19.63
N HIS A 83 -14.15 18.77 19.74
CA HIS A 83 -14.71 17.86 20.74
C HIS A 83 -14.36 16.39 20.46
N ILE A 84 -14.35 15.97 19.18
CA ILE A 84 -13.92 14.62 18.81
C ILE A 84 -12.42 14.43 19.04
N GLU A 85 -11.61 15.45 18.79
CA GLU A 85 -10.15 15.43 19.02
C GLU A 85 -9.82 15.23 20.51
N GLU A 86 -10.55 15.87 21.42
CA GLU A 86 -10.45 15.59 22.87
C GLU A 86 -10.72 14.11 23.19
N LYS A 87 -11.72 13.50 22.52
CA LYS A 87 -12.02 12.07 22.68
C LYS A 87 -10.95 11.16 22.10
N ILE A 88 -10.30 11.57 21.01
CA ILE A 88 -9.14 10.86 20.48
C ILE A 88 -7.98 10.93 21.49
N ASP A 89 -7.75 12.07 22.13
CA ASP A 89 -6.73 12.22 23.18
C ASP A 89 -7.02 11.33 24.41
N GLU A 90 -8.28 11.21 24.82
CA GLU A 90 -8.69 10.25 25.86
C GLU A 90 -8.37 8.81 25.45
N VAL A 91 -8.54 8.44 24.17
CA VAL A 91 -8.15 7.12 23.66
C VAL A 91 -6.64 6.92 23.77
N VAL A 92 -5.84 7.89 23.34
CA VAL A 92 -4.37 7.81 23.44
C VAL A 92 -3.93 7.66 24.90
N ALA A 93 -4.48 8.47 25.81
CA ALA A 93 -4.15 8.41 27.23
C ALA A 93 -4.50 7.05 27.86
N LYS A 94 -5.69 6.49 27.55
CA LYS A 94 -6.09 5.16 28.02
C LYS A 94 -5.18 4.06 27.49
N ALA A 95 -4.74 4.17 26.24
CA ALA A 95 -3.81 3.21 25.65
C ALA A 95 -2.44 3.25 26.34
N GLU A 96 -1.91 4.44 26.64
CA GLU A 96 -0.65 4.60 27.39
C GLU A 96 -0.76 4.11 28.83
N ALA A 97 -1.94 4.22 29.44
CA ALA A 97 -2.24 3.64 30.75
C ALA A 97 -2.46 2.11 30.73
N GLY A 98 -2.42 1.46 29.55
CA GLY A 98 -2.62 0.02 29.42
C GLY A 98 -4.04 -0.45 29.71
N LEU A 99 -5.04 0.41 29.49
CA LEU A 99 -6.44 0.13 29.83
C LEU A 99 -7.24 -0.55 28.70
N TYR A 100 -6.60 -0.81 27.55
CA TYR A 100 -7.20 -1.52 26.43
C TYR A 100 -6.67 -2.94 26.31
N ARG A 101 -7.44 -3.78 25.62
CA ARG A 101 -7.02 -5.14 25.23
C ARG A 101 -5.78 -5.09 24.35
N GLU A 102 -5.02 -6.18 24.36
CA GLU A 102 -3.75 -6.29 23.63
C GLU A 102 -3.90 -5.93 22.14
N HIS A 103 -4.90 -6.50 21.47
CA HIS A 103 -5.09 -6.31 20.03
C HIS A 103 -5.84 -5.03 19.65
N THR A 104 -6.28 -4.25 20.65
CA THR A 104 -6.85 -2.90 20.42
C THR A 104 -5.76 -1.92 20.03
N VAL A 105 -4.55 -2.04 20.57
CA VAL A 105 -3.50 -1.03 20.39
C VAL A 105 -2.34 -1.56 19.57
N ASP A 106 -2.10 -0.94 18.43
CA ASP A 106 -0.96 -1.22 17.56
C ASP A 106 -0.03 0.00 17.52
N ARG A 107 1.19 -0.15 18.05
CA ARG A 107 2.18 0.95 18.12
C ARG A 107 3.25 0.80 17.05
N ALA A 108 3.44 1.85 16.25
CA ALA A 108 4.58 1.98 15.35
C ALA A 108 5.26 3.36 15.55
N PRO A 109 6.53 3.54 15.13
CA PRO A 109 7.34 4.69 15.53
C PRO A 109 6.71 6.07 15.31
N LEU A 110 5.94 6.26 14.24
CA LEU A 110 5.30 7.53 13.89
C LEU A 110 3.79 7.39 13.62
N ARG A 111 3.21 6.24 13.96
CA ARG A 111 1.78 5.99 13.76
C ARG A 111 1.29 4.92 14.73
N ASN A 112 0.32 5.27 15.55
CA ASN A 112 -0.42 4.31 16.35
C ASN A 112 -1.76 4.00 15.68
N LYS A 113 -2.27 2.79 15.87
CA LYS A 113 -3.63 2.41 15.50
C LYS A 113 -4.39 1.89 16.71
N TYR A 114 -5.67 2.23 16.76
CA TYR A 114 -6.59 1.79 17.81
C TYR A 114 -7.79 1.11 17.13
N PHE A 115 -7.91 -0.21 17.32
CA PHE A 115 -8.95 -1.05 16.73
C PHE A 115 -10.12 -1.22 17.68
N PHE A 116 -11.32 -0.87 17.24
CA PHE A 116 -12.54 -1.07 18.01
C PHE A 116 -13.61 -1.81 17.22
N GLY A 117 -14.39 -2.65 17.90
CA GLY A 117 -15.41 -3.53 17.35
C GLY A 117 -14.79 -4.77 16.69
N GLU A 118 -14.05 -4.57 15.60
CA GLU A 118 -13.33 -5.63 14.89
C GLU A 118 -11.90 -5.17 14.57
N GLY A 119 -10.94 -6.02 14.91
CA GLY A 119 -9.55 -5.92 14.47
C GLY A 119 -9.16 -7.10 13.59
N TYR A 120 -8.05 -6.96 12.88
CA TYR A 120 -7.52 -7.99 11.99
C TYR A 120 -6.01 -8.05 12.06
N THR A 121 -5.49 -9.23 11.78
CA THR A 121 -4.06 -9.45 11.62
C THR A 121 -3.55 -8.75 10.37
N TYR A 122 -2.34 -8.20 10.45
CA TYR A 122 -1.69 -7.64 9.28
C TYR A 122 -0.18 -7.99 9.28
N GLY A 123 0.41 -8.10 8.10
CA GLY A 123 1.86 -8.23 7.91
C GLY A 123 2.50 -9.39 8.68
N ALA A 124 3.33 -9.07 9.68
CA ALA A 124 4.24 -10.01 10.36
C ALA A 124 3.55 -11.05 11.27
N GLN A 125 2.26 -10.87 11.56
CA GLN A 125 1.46 -11.79 12.37
C GLN A 125 0.94 -13.00 11.59
N LEU A 126 1.20 -13.05 10.28
CA LEU A 126 0.74 -14.11 9.40
C LEU A 126 1.83 -15.17 9.20
N GLU A 127 1.48 -16.45 9.39
CA GLU A 127 2.38 -17.59 9.12
C GLU A 127 2.88 -17.61 7.66
N ARG A 128 2.04 -17.12 6.74
CA ARG A 128 2.40 -16.83 5.35
C ARG A 128 2.11 -15.38 5.03
N ARG A 129 3.14 -14.65 4.63
CA ARG A 129 3.02 -13.26 4.19
C ARG A 129 2.41 -13.22 2.79
N GLY A 130 1.56 -12.21 2.55
CA GLY A 130 0.96 -11.95 1.25
C GLY A 130 -0.44 -11.35 1.39
N PRO A 131 -0.88 -10.55 0.40
CA PRO A 131 -2.24 -10.01 0.38
C PRO A 131 -3.27 -11.14 0.38
N GLY A 132 -4.39 -10.95 1.09
CA GLY A 132 -5.46 -11.94 1.19
C GLY A 132 -5.31 -12.92 2.35
N GLN A 133 -4.22 -12.83 3.12
CA GLN A 133 -3.99 -13.68 4.29
C GLN A 133 -4.45 -13.04 5.59
N GLU A 134 -4.87 -11.77 5.59
CA GLU A 134 -5.45 -11.11 6.74
C GLU A 134 -6.64 -11.91 7.29
N ARG A 135 -6.74 -11.99 8.61
CA ARG A 135 -7.83 -12.64 9.34
C ARG A 135 -8.35 -11.70 10.40
N LEU A 136 -9.65 -11.69 10.63
CA LEU A 136 -10.22 -11.05 11.81
C LEU A 136 -9.69 -11.74 13.08
N TYR A 137 -9.43 -10.97 14.13
CA TYR A 137 -9.20 -11.56 15.45
C TYR A 137 -10.46 -12.27 15.95
N ARG A 138 -10.34 -13.08 17.00
CA ARG A 138 -11.52 -13.67 17.65
C ARG A 138 -12.42 -12.56 18.20
N LYS A 139 -13.72 -12.84 18.31
CA LYS A 139 -14.67 -11.89 18.90
C LYS A 139 -14.26 -11.60 20.35
N GLY A 140 -14.19 -10.32 20.72
CA GLY A 140 -13.78 -9.91 22.06
C GLY A 140 -12.27 -9.70 22.26
N GLU A 141 -11.43 -9.92 21.24
CA GLU A 141 -9.99 -9.65 21.33
C GLU A 141 -9.63 -8.16 21.25
N VAL A 142 -10.52 -7.36 20.65
CA VAL A 142 -10.43 -5.90 20.62
C VAL A 142 -11.57 -5.28 21.42
N ASP A 143 -11.38 -4.07 21.90
CA ASP A 143 -12.39 -3.32 22.66
C ASP A 143 -13.60 -2.98 21.78
N GLU A 144 -14.74 -2.76 22.41
CA GLU A 144 -15.96 -2.31 21.71
C GLU A 144 -15.80 -0.90 21.17
N ILE A 145 -16.61 -0.54 20.17
CA ILE A 145 -16.64 0.83 19.64
C ILE A 145 -17.07 1.79 20.77
N PRO A 146 -16.26 2.80 21.14
CA PRO A 146 -16.62 3.72 22.19
C PRO A 146 -17.94 4.43 21.89
N SER A 147 -18.77 4.68 22.91
CA SER A 147 -20.08 5.32 22.74
C SER A 147 -19.98 6.68 22.03
N TRP A 148 -18.93 7.46 22.32
CA TRP A 148 -18.70 8.75 21.67
C TRP A 148 -18.49 8.62 20.15
N VAL A 149 -17.91 7.51 19.66
CA VAL A 149 -17.76 7.28 18.21
C VAL A 149 -19.14 7.07 17.58
N HIS A 150 -20.03 6.34 18.27
CA HIS A 150 -21.42 6.19 17.83
C HIS A 150 -22.17 7.53 17.80
N GLU A 151 -22.11 8.27 18.91
CA GLU A 151 -22.89 9.49 19.13
C GLU A 151 -22.39 10.68 18.29
N LEU A 152 -21.07 10.90 18.27
CA LEU A 152 -20.47 12.08 17.65
C LEU A 152 -20.14 11.86 16.17
N VAL A 153 -19.79 10.64 15.75
CA VAL A 153 -19.30 10.37 14.39
C VAL A 153 -20.30 9.57 13.57
N ILE A 154 -20.62 8.34 13.97
CA ILE A 154 -21.45 7.42 13.18
C ILE A 154 -22.86 8.00 12.99
N LYS A 155 -23.48 8.51 14.05
CA LYS A 155 -24.82 9.11 13.97
C LYS A 155 -24.87 10.30 13.01
N ARG A 156 -23.82 11.13 12.97
CA ARG A 156 -23.70 12.26 12.03
C ARG A 156 -23.63 11.79 10.59
N LEU A 157 -22.86 10.75 10.31
CA LEU A 157 -22.76 10.16 8.97
C LEU A 157 -24.07 9.51 8.53
N VAL A 158 -24.76 8.80 9.42
CA VAL A 158 -26.08 8.20 9.14
C VAL A 158 -27.12 9.29 8.87
N SER A 159 -27.18 10.33 9.71
CA SER A 159 -28.16 11.42 9.55
C SER A 159 -27.96 12.23 8.27
N ASN A 160 -26.74 12.27 7.74
CA ASN A 160 -26.42 12.91 6.45
C ASN A 160 -26.49 11.93 5.26
N GLY A 161 -26.98 10.70 5.46
CA GLY A 161 -27.18 9.72 4.38
C GLY A 161 -25.88 9.16 3.79
N VAL A 162 -24.74 9.28 4.48
CA VAL A 162 -23.45 8.77 3.99
C VAL A 162 -23.41 7.25 4.02
N ILE A 163 -23.97 6.66 5.07
CA ILE A 163 -24.04 5.22 5.32
C ILE A 163 -25.35 4.87 6.02
N PRO A 164 -25.89 3.65 5.83
CA PRO A 164 -27.10 3.24 6.53
C PRO A 164 -26.84 2.96 8.01
N GLU A 165 -27.88 3.08 8.82
CA GLU A 165 -27.83 2.68 10.23
C GLU A 165 -27.47 1.19 10.36
N GLY A 166 -26.66 0.86 11.37
CA GLY A 166 -26.16 -0.51 11.57
C GLY A 166 -25.11 -0.98 10.54
N PHE A 167 -24.62 -0.10 9.67
CA PHE A 167 -23.53 -0.47 8.75
C PHE A 167 -22.21 -0.72 9.48
N VAL A 168 -21.80 0.21 10.35
CA VAL A 168 -20.46 0.20 10.96
C VAL A 168 -20.39 -0.82 12.08
N ASN A 169 -19.41 -1.72 12.00
CA ASN A 169 -19.04 -2.62 13.09
C ASN A 169 -17.52 -2.68 13.35
N SER A 170 -16.73 -1.91 12.60
CA SER A 170 -15.30 -1.71 12.81
C SER A 170 -15.00 -0.22 12.76
N ALA A 171 -14.38 0.29 13.82
CA ALA A 171 -13.87 1.66 13.89
C ALA A 171 -12.37 1.60 14.21
N VAL A 172 -11.54 2.19 13.36
CA VAL A 172 -10.09 2.25 13.57
C VAL A 172 -9.62 3.68 13.60
N ILE A 173 -8.95 4.07 14.67
CA ILE A 173 -8.34 5.39 14.79
C ILE A 173 -6.85 5.24 14.48
N ASN A 174 -6.37 5.90 13.42
CA ASN A 174 -4.94 6.03 13.18
C ASN A 174 -4.49 7.42 13.63
N ASP A 175 -3.55 7.48 14.56
CA ASP A 175 -2.93 8.73 15.05
C ASP A 175 -1.49 8.82 14.53
N TYR A 176 -1.19 9.86 13.77
CA TYR A 176 0.07 10.07 13.08
C TYR A 176 0.85 11.21 13.71
N GLN A 177 2.13 10.96 13.97
CA GLN A 177 3.10 11.99 14.30
C GLN A 177 3.64 12.67 13.02
N PRO A 178 4.25 13.86 13.11
CA PRO A 178 4.92 14.49 11.97
C PRO A 178 5.90 13.55 11.26
N GLY A 179 5.82 13.48 9.92
CA GLY A 179 6.57 12.52 9.11
C GLY A 179 6.02 11.09 9.11
N GLY A 180 4.93 10.83 9.85
CA GLY A 180 4.20 9.57 9.82
C GLY A 180 3.65 9.26 8.42
N CYS A 181 3.46 7.98 8.13
CA CYS A 181 2.98 7.55 6.81
C CYS A 181 2.20 6.23 6.89
N ILE A 182 1.55 5.90 5.78
CA ILE A 182 1.07 4.54 5.51
C ILE A 182 1.53 4.15 4.12
N VAL A 183 2.21 3.01 4.03
CA VAL A 183 2.66 2.42 2.76
C VAL A 183 1.44 2.07 1.90
N SER A 184 1.65 2.06 0.59
CA SER A 184 0.61 1.72 -0.37
C SER A 184 -0.05 0.38 -0.07
N HIS A 185 -1.39 0.36 -0.05
CA HIS A 185 -2.19 -0.83 0.21
C HIS A 185 -3.60 -0.66 -0.34
N VAL A 186 -4.34 -1.76 -0.41
CA VAL A 186 -5.79 -1.80 -0.62
C VAL A 186 -6.42 -2.30 0.67
N ASP A 187 -7.53 -1.70 1.12
CA ASP A 187 -8.29 -2.21 2.27
C ASP A 187 -8.74 -3.66 1.98
N PRO A 188 -8.44 -4.64 2.87
CA PRO A 188 -8.63 -6.05 2.57
C PRO A 188 -10.03 -6.39 2.04
N THR A 189 -10.11 -6.72 0.75
CA THR A 189 -11.38 -6.96 0.02
C THR A 189 -12.14 -8.16 0.54
N HIS A 190 -11.45 -9.15 1.10
CA HIS A 190 -12.04 -10.33 1.73
C HIS A 190 -12.50 -10.09 3.17
N ILE A 191 -12.10 -8.98 3.80
CA ILE A 191 -12.51 -8.66 5.19
C ILE A 191 -13.62 -7.61 5.21
N PHE A 192 -13.48 -6.53 4.43
CA PHE A 192 -14.35 -5.37 4.55
C PHE A 192 -15.31 -5.24 3.36
N ALA A 193 -16.58 -5.00 3.66
CA ALA A 193 -17.54 -4.51 2.69
C ALA A 193 -17.26 -3.04 2.34
N ARG A 194 -17.76 -2.61 1.19
CA ARG A 194 -17.70 -1.22 0.74
C ARG A 194 -19.03 -0.51 1.06
N PRO A 195 -19.04 0.83 1.21
CA PRO A 195 -17.89 1.73 1.10
C PRO A 195 -16.98 1.71 2.34
N ILE A 196 -15.75 2.20 2.17
CA ILE A 196 -14.85 2.53 3.29
C ILE A 196 -15.01 4.01 3.60
N VAL A 197 -15.34 4.37 4.84
CA VAL A 197 -15.54 5.76 5.24
C VAL A 197 -14.41 6.19 6.17
N SER A 198 -13.86 7.38 5.95
CA SER A 198 -12.84 7.96 6.81
C SER A 198 -13.15 9.42 7.13
N VAL A 199 -12.85 9.84 8.35
CA VAL A 199 -13.02 11.23 8.82
C VAL A 199 -11.71 11.73 9.39
N SER A 200 -11.19 12.86 8.88
CA SER A 200 -9.88 13.40 9.26
C SER A 200 -9.98 14.43 10.39
N PHE A 201 -8.99 14.44 11.29
CA PHE A 201 -8.93 15.32 12.47
C PHE A 201 -7.51 15.87 12.69
N PHE A 202 -7.42 16.88 13.54
CA PHE A 202 -6.25 17.70 13.90
C PHE A 202 -5.71 18.58 12.78
N SER A 203 -5.39 18.03 11.62
CA SER A 203 -4.74 18.78 10.54
C SER A 203 -5.06 18.26 9.15
N ASP A 204 -4.81 19.14 8.18
CA ASP A 204 -4.98 18.87 6.77
C ASP A 204 -3.84 17.98 6.25
N SER A 205 -4.17 17.11 5.29
CA SER A 205 -3.18 16.25 4.63
C SER A 205 -3.64 15.85 3.22
N ALA A 206 -3.02 14.82 2.66
CA ALA A 206 -3.37 14.26 1.37
C ALA A 206 -3.38 12.72 1.41
N LEU A 207 -4.44 12.14 0.87
CA LEU A 207 -4.53 10.72 0.54
C LEU A 207 -4.10 10.53 -0.91
N CYS A 208 -3.05 9.77 -1.13
CA CYS A 208 -2.47 9.53 -2.45
C CYS A 208 -2.89 8.16 -2.98
N PHE A 209 -3.14 8.05 -4.28
CA PHE A 209 -3.49 6.81 -4.97
C PHE A 209 -2.43 6.44 -6.01
N GLY A 210 -2.16 5.14 -6.17
CA GLY A 210 -1.22 4.62 -7.15
C GLY A 210 0.24 4.95 -6.84
N CYS A 211 0.61 5.05 -5.56
CA CYS A 211 2.01 5.25 -5.17
C CYS A 211 2.75 3.92 -5.03
N HIS A 212 4.01 3.91 -5.45
CA HIS A 212 4.97 2.85 -5.17
C HIS A 212 6.00 3.34 -4.16
N PHE A 213 6.21 2.54 -3.10
CA PHE A 213 7.24 2.83 -2.09
C PHE A 213 8.49 2.04 -2.44
N GLN A 214 9.62 2.74 -2.53
CA GLN A 214 10.94 2.11 -2.56
C GLN A 214 11.57 2.28 -1.19
N PHE A 215 12.09 1.20 -0.64
CA PHE A 215 12.78 1.23 0.65
C PHE A 215 14.30 1.30 0.45
N LYS A 216 14.99 2.01 1.35
CA LYS A 216 16.46 2.20 1.39
C LYS A 216 17.05 3.06 0.25
N PRO A 217 16.91 4.40 0.28
CA PRO A 217 16.13 5.21 1.24
C PRO A 217 14.64 5.17 0.92
N ILE A 218 13.78 5.56 1.87
CA ILE A 218 12.34 5.66 1.60
C ILE A 218 12.12 6.70 0.51
N ARG A 219 11.64 6.25 -0.65
CA ARG A 219 11.17 7.09 -1.76
C ARG A 219 9.75 6.68 -2.09
N VAL A 220 8.95 7.66 -2.50
CA VAL A 220 7.59 7.41 -2.97
C VAL A 220 7.49 7.92 -4.39
N SER A 221 6.94 7.12 -5.30
CA SER A 221 6.66 7.55 -6.66
C SER A 221 5.67 8.70 -6.68
N GLU A 222 5.56 9.35 -7.84
CA GLU A 222 4.43 10.25 -8.03
C GLU A 222 3.11 9.46 -7.95
N PRO A 223 2.10 10.00 -7.26
CA PRO A 223 0.77 9.41 -7.21
C PRO A 223 0.03 9.57 -8.54
N VAL A 224 -0.79 8.60 -8.90
CA VAL A 224 -1.79 8.71 -9.98
C VAL A 224 -2.78 9.84 -9.66
N PHE A 225 -3.24 9.90 -8.41
CA PHE A 225 -4.17 10.93 -7.95
C PHE A 225 -3.86 11.35 -6.50
N VAL A 226 -4.00 12.65 -6.22
CA VAL A 226 -3.85 13.22 -4.88
C VAL A 226 -5.19 13.79 -4.45
N LEU A 227 -5.72 13.27 -3.35
CA LEU A 227 -6.94 13.76 -2.72
C LEU A 227 -6.59 14.56 -1.47
N PRO A 228 -6.77 15.90 -1.47
CA PRO A 228 -6.66 16.69 -0.25
C PRO A 228 -7.68 16.22 0.79
N VAL A 229 -7.25 15.89 2.01
CA VAL A 229 -8.12 15.45 3.11
C VAL A 229 -7.99 16.43 4.27
N MET A 230 -8.91 17.38 4.31
CA MET A 230 -8.91 18.48 5.29
C MET A 230 -9.44 18.01 6.65
N ARG A 231 -9.11 18.72 7.73
CA ARG A 231 -9.73 18.54 9.05
C ARG A 231 -11.26 18.62 8.95
N GLY A 232 -11.96 17.65 9.51
CA GLY A 232 -13.42 17.52 9.46
C GLY A 232 -13.99 16.97 8.15
N SER A 233 -13.15 16.75 7.13
CA SER A 233 -13.60 16.15 5.87
C SER A 233 -13.90 14.66 6.03
N VAL A 234 -15.00 14.24 5.40
CA VAL A 234 -15.41 12.85 5.27
C VAL A 234 -15.05 12.39 3.87
N THR A 235 -14.29 11.30 3.78
CA THR A 235 -13.92 10.66 2.52
C THR A 235 -14.51 9.26 2.45
N VAL A 236 -15.26 8.99 1.39
CA VAL A 236 -15.92 7.72 1.13
C VAL A 236 -15.27 7.08 -0.10
N LEU A 237 -14.68 5.91 0.07
CA LEU A 237 -14.06 5.14 -1.00
C LEU A 237 -14.98 3.97 -1.42
N SER A 238 -15.18 3.84 -2.72
CA SER A 238 -15.97 2.77 -3.34
C SER A 238 -15.38 2.40 -4.71
N GLY A 239 -15.86 1.34 -5.34
CA GLY A 239 -15.46 0.93 -6.69
C GLY A 239 -13.94 0.94 -6.89
N TYR A 240 -13.51 1.51 -8.02
CA TYR A 240 -12.11 1.53 -8.43
C TYR A 240 -11.15 2.04 -7.33
N ALA A 241 -11.46 3.16 -6.67
CA ALA A 241 -10.63 3.73 -5.60
C ALA A 241 -10.51 2.84 -4.35
N ALA A 242 -11.47 1.94 -4.11
CA ALA A 242 -11.44 1.02 -2.97
C ALA A 242 -10.91 -0.38 -3.33
N ASP A 243 -10.94 -0.76 -4.61
CA ASP A 243 -10.78 -2.16 -5.03
C ASP A 243 -9.57 -2.39 -5.95
N ASP A 244 -9.30 -1.46 -6.86
CA ASP A 244 -8.41 -1.70 -8.00
C ASP A 244 -7.11 -0.89 -7.95
N ILE A 245 -7.04 0.15 -7.10
CA ILE A 245 -5.85 0.97 -6.93
C ILE A 245 -5.43 1.08 -5.46
N THR A 246 -4.12 1.04 -5.24
CA THR A 246 -3.55 1.21 -3.90
C THR A 246 -3.64 2.67 -3.45
N HIS A 247 -3.77 2.88 -2.14
CA HIS A 247 -3.70 4.21 -1.54
C HIS A 247 -2.68 4.27 -0.40
N CYS A 248 -2.16 5.45 -0.16
CA CYS A 248 -1.12 5.71 0.82
C CYS A 248 -1.19 7.13 1.38
N ILE A 249 -0.46 7.38 2.47
CA ILE A 249 -0.13 8.74 2.93
C ILE A 249 1.38 8.85 2.93
N ARG A 250 1.92 9.87 2.28
CA ARG A 250 3.37 10.06 2.16
C ARG A 250 3.89 10.83 3.38
N PRO A 251 5.13 10.59 3.85
CA PRO A 251 5.69 11.31 5.00
C PRO A 251 5.63 12.83 4.88
N GLN A 252 5.85 13.39 3.68
CA GLN A 252 5.82 14.82 3.43
C GLN A 252 4.43 15.47 3.53
N ASP A 253 3.38 14.66 3.49
CA ASP A 253 1.98 15.13 3.58
C ASP A 253 1.48 15.18 5.04
N ILE A 254 2.25 14.67 6.01
CA ILE A 254 1.97 14.75 7.45
C ILE A 254 2.99 15.68 8.09
N LYS A 255 2.69 16.99 8.08
CA LYS A 255 3.59 18.04 8.58
C LYS A 255 3.43 18.29 10.08
N GLU A 256 2.25 18.00 10.60
CA GLU A 256 1.86 18.14 11.99
C GLU A 256 1.04 16.90 12.41
N ARG A 257 0.63 16.82 13.68
CA ARG A 257 -0.17 15.68 14.16
C ARG A 257 -1.46 15.58 13.35
N ARG A 258 -1.79 14.36 12.91
CA ARG A 258 -3.04 14.08 12.19
C ARG A 258 -3.66 12.81 12.74
N ALA A 259 -4.97 12.80 12.92
CA ALA A 259 -5.70 11.56 13.16
C ALA A 259 -6.75 11.32 12.07
N VAL A 260 -7.13 10.06 11.90
CA VAL A 260 -8.26 9.67 11.05
C VAL A 260 -9.01 8.54 11.71
N ILE A 261 -10.34 8.65 11.73
CA ILE A 261 -11.25 7.57 12.14
C ILE A 261 -11.75 6.89 10.87
N ILE A 262 -11.48 5.60 10.74
CA ILE A 262 -11.87 4.75 9.61
C ILE A 262 -13.02 3.85 10.06
N LEU A 263 -14.17 3.97 9.42
CA LEU A 263 -15.42 3.29 9.74
C LEU A 263 -15.76 2.32 8.62
N ARG A 264 -15.91 1.04 8.99
CA ARG A 264 -16.07 -0.07 8.04
C ARG A 264 -17.10 -1.08 8.54
N LYS A 265 -17.53 -1.92 7.60
CA LYS A 265 -18.33 -3.12 7.86
C LYS A 265 -17.51 -4.35 7.51
N THR A 266 -17.33 -5.28 8.43
CA THR A 266 -16.76 -6.59 8.12
C THR A 266 -17.78 -7.44 7.36
N LYS A 267 -17.30 -8.25 6.41
CA LYS A 267 -18.16 -9.19 5.68
C LYS A 267 -18.57 -10.34 6.60
N PRO A 268 -19.79 -10.90 6.45
CA PRO A 268 -20.23 -12.04 7.25
C PRO A 268 -19.34 -13.29 7.10
N ASP A 269 -18.74 -13.47 5.93
CA ASP A 269 -17.85 -14.56 5.54
C ASP A 269 -16.36 -14.22 5.70
N ALA A 270 -16.03 -13.06 6.29
CA ALA A 270 -14.65 -12.65 6.50
C ALA A 270 -13.90 -13.69 7.35
N PRO A 271 -12.74 -14.20 6.89
CA PRO A 271 -12.05 -15.27 7.58
C PRO A 271 -11.51 -14.76 8.93
N ARG A 272 -11.66 -15.60 9.96
CA ARG A 272 -11.31 -15.28 11.36
C ARG A 272 -10.25 -16.25 11.84
N LEU A 273 -9.42 -15.83 12.80
CA LEU A 273 -8.55 -16.75 13.52
C LEU A 273 -9.43 -17.76 14.28
N ASP A 274 -9.29 -19.04 13.97
CA ASP A 274 -10.06 -20.12 14.60
C ASP A 274 -9.79 -20.19 16.10
N SER A 275 -10.81 -20.58 16.87
CA SER A 275 -10.72 -20.82 18.33
C SER A 275 -9.85 -22.03 18.65
N ASP A 276 -9.85 -23.05 17.79
CA ASP A 276 -9.21 -24.34 18.03
C ASP A 276 -8.57 -24.89 16.74
N SER A 277 -7.31 -24.54 16.50
CA SER A 277 -6.40 -25.57 15.99
C SER A 277 -5.80 -26.19 17.24
N PRO A 278 -6.13 -27.45 17.61
CA PRO A 278 -5.39 -28.10 18.67
C PRO A 278 -3.93 -28.02 18.26
N LEU A 279 -3.09 -27.48 19.15
CA LEU A 279 -1.69 -27.84 19.16
C LEU A 279 -1.65 -29.33 18.83
N SER A 280 -1.10 -29.69 17.67
CA SER A 280 -0.68 -31.04 17.41
C SER A 280 0.20 -31.38 18.60
N SER A 281 -0.37 -32.06 19.59
CA SER A 281 0.29 -32.63 20.73
C SER A 281 1.08 -33.81 20.18
N SER A 282 2.12 -33.49 19.41
CA SER A 282 3.23 -34.41 19.23
C SER A 282 3.69 -34.76 20.65
N PRO A 283 3.62 -36.04 21.05
CA PRO A 283 3.90 -36.41 22.42
C PRO A 283 5.30 -35.95 22.79
N ALA A 284 5.41 -35.30 23.93
CA ALA A 284 6.65 -34.77 24.48
C ALA A 284 7.74 -35.85 24.50
N GLN A 285 8.61 -35.83 23.48
CA GLN A 285 9.88 -36.54 23.57
C GLN A 285 10.75 -35.75 24.54
N ARG A 286 11.07 -36.40 25.67
CA ARG A 286 11.95 -35.90 26.72
C ARG A 286 13.23 -35.29 26.10
N PRO A 287 13.65 -34.08 26.50
CA PRO A 287 14.94 -33.56 26.06
C PRO A 287 16.06 -34.43 26.62
N ALA A 288 16.88 -34.99 25.73
CA ALA A 288 18.16 -35.57 26.12
C ALA A 288 19.09 -34.44 26.60
N PRO A 289 19.90 -34.65 27.67
CA PRO A 289 20.73 -33.61 28.24
C PRO A 289 21.81 -33.16 27.26
N LEU A 290 21.81 -31.86 26.93
CA LEU A 290 22.83 -31.23 26.09
C LEU A 290 24.18 -31.21 26.83
N LYS A 291 25.18 -31.86 26.24
CA LYS A 291 26.58 -31.77 26.69
C LYS A 291 27.07 -30.32 26.55
N ALA A 292 27.68 -29.80 27.61
CA ALA A 292 28.32 -28.49 27.61
C ALA A 292 29.41 -28.40 26.53
N LYS A 293 29.29 -27.45 25.60
CA LYS A 293 30.38 -27.08 24.70
C LYS A 293 30.90 -25.68 25.03
N ARG A 294 32.07 -25.73 25.67
CA ARG A 294 33.23 -24.82 25.71
C ARG A 294 33.09 -23.47 25.00
N SER A 295 33.43 -22.44 25.78
CA SER A 295 33.74 -21.08 25.37
C SER A 295 34.88 -21.01 24.34
N HIS A 296 34.97 -19.82 23.73
CA HIS A 296 35.99 -19.32 22.80
C HIS A 296 35.75 -19.53 21.30
N ARG A 297 34.94 -18.65 20.73
CA ARG A 297 35.34 -17.90 19.52
C ARG A 297 35.05 -16.42 19.74
N LYS A 298 36.08 -15.60 19.51
CA LYS A 298 36.01 -14.13 19.58
C LYS A 298 34.95 -13.63 18.58
N ALA A 299 34.12 -12.70 19.01
CA ALA A 299 33.18 -12.00 18.14
C ALA A 299 33.96 -11.15 17.12
N ASP A 300 33.52 -11.19 15.87
CA ASP A 300 33.97 -10.31 14.80
C ASP A 300 33.53 -8.87 15.14
N PRO A 301 34.44 -7.87 15.23
CA PRO A 301 34.08 -6.52 15.66
C PRO A 301 33.12 -5.79 14.71
N ASP A 302 32.92 -6.30 13.48
CA ASP A 302 32.14 -5.62 12.44
C ASP A 302 30.70 -6.18 12.27
N ALA A 303 30.30 -7.14 13.10
CA ALA A 303 28.94 -7.70 13.05
C ALA A 303 27.84 -6.73 13.56
N ALA A 304 28.22 -5.61 14.18
CA ALA A 304 27.29 -4.60 14.70
C ALA A 304 26.78 -3.59 13.66
N HIS A 305 27.30 -3.62 12.42
CA HIS A 305 26.94 -2.68 11.35
C HIS A 305 26.16 -3.29 10.18
N ARG A 306 25.58 -4.48 10.37
CA ARG A 306 24.70 -5.08 9.36
C ARG A 306 23.23 -4.82 9.67
N PRO A 307 22.54 -3.90 8.97
CA PRO A 307 21.10 -3.70 9.18
C PRO A 307 20.32 -4.95 8.73
N ARG A 308 19.44 -5.42 9.61
CA ARG A 308 18.55 -6.57 9.37
C ARG A 308 17.58 -6.22 8.23
N VAL A 309 17.67 -6.99 7.15
CA VAL A 309 16.79 -6.91 5.98
C VAL A 309 15.40 -7.38 6.39
N LEU A 310 14.37 -6.58 6.17
CA LEU A 310 12.97 -7.03 6.17
C LEU A 310 12.73 -7.77 4.85
N GLU A 311 12.38 -9.05 4.94
CA GLU A 311 12.23 -9.94 3.76
C GLU A 311 11.07 -9.61 2.82
N MET A 312 10.21 -8.63 3.14
CA MET A 312 9.26 -8.09 2.15
C MET A 312 9.97 -7.47 0.93
N ASP A 313 11.21 -7.02 1.09
CA ASP A 313 12.00 -6.33 0.07
C ASP A 313 12.45 -7.21 -1.13
N LYS A 314 12.29 -8.54 -1.07
CA LYS A 314 12.80 -9.43 -2.14
C LYS A 314 11.75 -9.90 -3.14
N GLU A 315 10.48 -9.98 -2.76
CA GLU A 315 9.44 -10.56 -3.62
C GLU A 315 8.79 -9.54 -4.57
N GLU A 316 8.66 -8.28 -4.16
CA GLU A 316 8.07 -7.23 -5.00
C GLU A 316 9.00 -6.82 -6.18
N ASN A 317 10.30 -7.10 -6.08
CA ASN A 317 11.29 -6.85 -7.13
C ASN A 317 11.34 -7.93 -8.25
N ARG A 318 10.43 -8.89 -8.26
CA ARG A 318 10.28 -9.84 -9.38
C ARG A 318 9.19 -9.35 -10.34
N HIS A 319 9.55 -8.47 -11.27
CA HIS A 319 8.76 -8.30 -12.49
C HIS A 319 8.67 -9.65 -13.26
N PRO A 320 7.54 -9.93 -13.93
CA PRO A 320 7.40 -11.13 -14.75
C PRO A 320 8.25 -10.95 -16.00
N SER A 321 9.43 -11.57 -16.03
CA SER A 321 10.17 -11.67 -17.29
C SER A 321 9.43 -12.61 -18.23
N LEU A 322 8.99 -12.03 -19.34
CA LEU A 322 8.43 -12.66 -20.52
C LEU A 322 9.06 -14.03 -20.79
N SER A 323 8.22 -15.05 -20.91
CA SER A 323 8.60 -16.43 -21.18
C SER A 323 9.41 -16.53 -22.47
N ARG A 324 10.73 -16.57 -22.31
CA ARG A 324 11.69 -16.79 -23.38
C ARG A 324 11.59 -18.24 -23.85
N HIS A 325 11.21 -18.40 -25.11
CA HIS A 325 11.17 -19.66 -25.85
C HIS A 325 12.30 -20.63 -25.48
N ARG A 326 11.94 -21.79 -24.91
CA ARG A 326 12.82 -22.96 -24.88
C ARG A 326 12.52 -23.83 -26.10
N ARG A 327 13.40 -23.72 -27.10
CA ARG A 327 13.60 -24.73 -28.14
C ARG A 327 13.85 -26.09 -27.48
N ARG A 328 13.01 -27.08 -27.80
CA ARG A 328 13.36 -28.50 -27.68
C ARG A 328 13.13 -29.15 -29.03
N SER A 329 14.25 -29.46 -29.69
CA SER A 329 14.33 -30.35 -30.84
C SER A 329 14.43 -31.78 -30.34
N VAL A 330 13.43 -32.63 -30.62
CA VAL A 330 13.65 -34.05 -30.91
C VAL A 330 12.53 -34.56 -31.82
N SER A 331 12.92 -34.82 -33.07
CA SER A 331 12.48 -35.89 -34.00
C SER A 331 11.93 -37.13 -33.26
N SER A 332 10.99 -37.96 -33.70
CA SER A 332 10.23 -38.33 -34.92
C SER A 332 9.18 -39.35 -34.38
N GLU A 333 7.99 -39.61 -34.90
CA GLU A 333 7.64 -40.21 -36.20
C GLU A 333 6.11 -40.50 -36.20
N ASN A 334 5.43 -40.13 -37.29
CA ASN A 334 4.24 -40.71 -37.94
C ASN A 334 3.12 -41.43 -37.15
N TYR A 335 1.86 -41.03 -37.38
CA TYR A 335 0.83 -41.86 -38.06
C TYR A 335 -0.41 -41.02 -38.50
N ARG A 336 -0.50 -40.79 -39.82
CA ARG A 336 -1.65 -40.85 -40.76
C ARG A 336 -3.09 -40.39 -40.38
N ARG A 337 -3.57 -39.47 -41.23
CA ARG A 337 -4.85 -39.42 -42.00
C ARG A 337 -6.19 -39.07 -41.33
N ARG A 338 -6.77 -37.93 -41.78
CA ARG A 338 -8.15 -37.77 -42.33
C ARG A 338 -8.26 -36.32 -42.86
N ASP A 339 -8.09 -36.08 -44.15
CA ASP A 339 -9.10 -36.08 -45.23
C ASP A 339 -10.22 -35.06 -45.00
N GLU A 340 -10.06 -33.94 -45.72
CA GLU A 340 -11.07 -32.93 -46.07
C GLU A 340 -12.03 -33.50 -47.13
N ASP A 341 -13.27 -33.02 -47.16
CA ASP A 341 -14.03 -32.94 -48.41
C ASP A 341 -15.06 -31.77 -48.37
N PRO A 342 -15.24 -31.01 -49.47
CA PRO A 342 -16.18 -29.89 -49.59
C PRO A 342 -17.43 -30.20 -50.46
N ASP A 343 -18.33 -29.22 -50.49
CA ASP A 343 -19.38 -28.93 -51.48
C ASP A 343 -20.63 -29.83 -51.64
N LYS A 344 -21.82 -29.19 -51.54
CA LYS A 344 -22.80 -29.11 -52.64
C LYS A 344 -23.94 -28.11 -52.40
N HIS A 345 -24.14 -27.28 -53.43
CA HIS A 345 -25.28 -26.41 -53.72
C HIS A 345 -26.64 -27.13 -53.78
N GLN A 346 -27.74 -26.45 -53.40
CA GLN A 346 -28.90 -26.27 -54.30
C GLN A 346 -29.84 -25.12 -53.89
N GLU A 347 -30.38 -24.49 -54.93
CA GLU A 347 -31.15 -23.25 -54.97
C GLU A 347 -32.65 -23.36 -54.64
N SER A 348 -33.20 -22.19 -54.31
CA SER A 348 -34.48 -21.61 -54.77
C SER A 348 -35.73 -21.69 -53.88
N SER A 349 -36.55 -20.65 -54.05
CA SER A 349 -37.89 -20.39 -53.52
C SER A 349 -37.93 -19.81 -52.10
N GLY A 350 -38.47 -18.62 -51.81
CA GLY A 350 -39.17 -17.66 -52.62
C GLY A 350 -39.78 -16.56 -51.72
N ARG A 351 -39.82 -15.33 -52.27
CA ARG A 351 -40.74 -14.21 -51.96
C ARG A 351 -40.77 -13.59 -50.53
N LYS A 352 -40.30 -12.33 -50.53
CA LYS A 352 -40.80 -11.16 -49.78
C LYS A 352 -42.30 -11.23 -49.43
N VAL A 353 -42.69 -10.71 -48.25
CA VAL A 353 -43.63 -9.56 -48.09
C VAL A 353 -43.77 -9.12 -46.60
N LYS A 354 -43.59 -7.82 -46.40
CA LYS A 354 -44.12 -6.84 -45.43
C LYS A 354 -44.47 -7.21 -43.97
N MET A 355 -43.78 -6.47 -43.09
CA MET A 355 -44.30 -5.68 -41.95
C MET A 355 -45.83 -5.44 -41.90
N ARG A 356 -46.47 -5.59 -40.72
CA ARG A 356 -46.80 -4.52 -39.75
C ARG A 356 -48.01 -4.90 -38.84
N ARG A 357 -47.79 -4.73 -37.52
CA ARG A 357 -48.72 -4.43 -36.39
C ARG A 357 -49.98 -5.29 -36.18
N HIS A 358 -50.08 -5.87 -34.98
CA HIS A 358 -50.80 -5.24 -33.85
C HIS A 358 -50.12 -5.59 -32.53
#